data_AF-A0A8K1L311-F1
#
_entry.id   AF-A0A8K1L311-F1
#
_cell.length_a   1.000
_cell.length_b   1.000
_cell.length_c   1.000
_cell.angle_alpha   90.00
_cell.angle_beta   90.00
_cell.angle_gamma   90.00
#
_symmetry.space_group_name_H-M   'P 1'
#
loop_
_entity.id
_entity.type
_entity.pdbx_description
1 polymer ?
#
loop_
_entity_poly.entity_id
_entity_poly.type
_entity_poly.pdbx_seq_one_letter_code
_entity_poly.pdbx_strand_id
1 'polypeptide(L)' 'MSLISRFISDQGKILPRRVKRLTLKQQRLITLAIKQARILSSLPFLNNRKLFKTPTSLRARKK' A
#
# COMPACT_ATOMS: atom_id res chain seq x y z
N MET A 1 -12.54 5.48 10.25
CA MET A 1 -11.60 5.19 9.14
C MET A 1 -10.46 6.22 9.15
N SER A 2 -9.24 5.82 9.52
CA SER A 2 -8.08 6.72 9.64
C SER A 2 -7.71 7.37 8.30
N LEU A 3 -7.40 8.68 8.31
CA LEU A 3 -6.95 9.42 7.12
C LEU A 3 -5.70 8.80 6.47
N ILE A 4 -4.86 8.13 7.26
CA ILE A 4 -3.56 7.60 6.85
C ILE A 4 -3.69 6.39 5.92
N SER A 5 -4.72 5.55 6.11
CA SER A 5 -4.92 4.36 5.28
C SER A 5 -5.19 4.69 3.81
N ARG A 6 -5.73 5.89 3.52
CA ARG A 6 -5.97 6.39 2.15
C ARG A 6 -4.69 6.69 1.36
N PHE A 7 -3.53 6.73 2.00
CA PHE A 7 -2.23 6.99 1.39
C PHE A 7 -1.40 5.72 1.20
N ILE A 8 -2.00 4.55 1.41
CA ILE A 8 -1.36 3.25 1.35
C ILE A 8 -2.10 2.39 0.31
N SER A 9 -1.37 1.56 -0.42
CA SER A 9 -1.95 0.59 -1.34
C SER A 9 -2.56 -0.59 -0.59
N ASP A 10 -3.34 -1.41 -1.29
CA ASP A 10 -3.88 -2.65 -0.73
C ASP A 10 -2.79 -3.61 -0.22
N GLN A 11 -1.58 -3.53 -0.81
CA GLN A 11 -0.41 -4.30 -0.39
C GLN A 11 0.26 -3.75 0.88
N GLY A 12 -0.20 -2.63 1.42
CA GLY A 12 0.44 -1.96 2.54
C GLY A 12 1.58 -1.01 2.13
N LYS A 13 1.81 -0.73 0.83
CA LYS A 13 2.90 0.15 0.35
C LYS A 13 2.48 1.62 0.33
N ILE A 14 3.40 2.54 0.65
CA ILE A 14 3.13 3.99 0.59
C ILE A 14 2.94 4.43 -0.86
N LEU A 15 1.84 5.13 -1.14
CA LEU A 15 1.57 5.64 -2.48
C LEU A 15 2.47 6.85 -2.82
N PRO A 16 2.95 6.96 -4.07
CA PRO A 16 3.78 8.07 -4.48
C PRO A 16 2.96 9.37 -4.57
N ARG A 17 3.65 10.50 -4.29
CA ARG A 17 3.06 11.86 -4.32
C ARG A 17 2.24 12.16 -5.57
N ARG A 18 2.71 11.71 -6.74
CA ARG A 18 2.08 11.97 -8.05
C ARG A 18 0.66 11.40 -8.13
N VAL A 19 0.40 10.27 -7.48
CA VAL A 19 -0.92 9.61 -7.46
C VAL A 19 -1.91 10.38 -6.59
N LYS A 20 -1.46 10.85 -5.42
CA LYS A 20 -2.32 11.54 -4.44
C LYS A 20 -2.34 13.07 -4.60
N ARG A 21 -1.62 13.61 -5.59
CA ARG A 21 -1.52 15.04 -5.92
C ARG A 21 -1.26 15.94 -4.70
N LEU A 22 -0.28 15.54 -3.88
CA LEU A 22 0.10 16.27 -2.66
C LEU A 22 1.28 17.21 -2.90
N THR A 23 1.44 18.19 -2.00
CA THR A 23 2.68 18.97 -1.92
C THR A 23 3.82 18.12 -1.36
N LEU A 24 5.07 18.56 -1.59
CA LEU A 24 6.25 17.84 -1.08
C LEU A 24 6.27 17.80 0.45
N LYS A 25 5.90 18.91 1.11
CA LYS A 25 5.84 19.03 2.57
C LYS A 25 4.83 18.04 3.17
N GLN A 26 3.63 17.97 2.60
CA GLN A 26 2.60 17.03 3.03
C GLN A 26 3.04 15.57 2.87
N GLN A 27 3.65 15.21 1.73
CA GLN A 27 4.14 13.85 1.50
C GLN A 27 5.18 13.45 2.55
N ARG A 28 6.10 14.34 2.93
CA ARG A 28 7.12 14.08 3.96
C ARG A 28 6.47 13.79 5.32
N LEU A 29 5.51 14.62 5.73
CA LEU A 29 4.76 14.44 6.99
C LEU A 29 3.98 13.12 7.01
N ILE A 30 3.28 12.80 5.92
CA ILE A 30 2.52 11.55 5.79
C ILE A 30 3.47 10.33 5.84
N THR A 31 4.61 10.41 5.16
CA THR A 31 5.58 9.31 5.15
C THR A 31 6.15 9.05 6.55
N LEU A 32 6.43 10.10 7.32
CA LEU A 32 6.86 9.99 8.71
C LEU A 32 5.77 9.32 9.57
N ALA A 33 4.53 9.82 9.49
CA ALA A 33 3.39 9.28 10.24
C ALA A 33 3.11 7.80 9.92
N ILE A 34 3.17 7.41 8.64
CA ILE A 34 3.00 5.99 8.25
C ILE A 34 4.11 5.12 8.83
N LYS A 35 5.36 5.58 8.82
CA LYS A 35 6.47 4.83 9.41
C LYS A 35 6.29 4.65 10.91
N GLN A 36 5.92 5.70 11.63
CA GLN A 36 5.61 5.63 13.06
C GLN A 36 4.46 4.65 13.34
N ALA A 37 3.36 4.75 12.60
CA ALA A 37 2.23 3.85 12.76
C ALA A 37 2.56 2.38 12.46
N ARG A 38 3.51 2.09 11.55
CA ARG A 38 4.00 0.73 11.31
C ARG A 38 4.84 0.19 12.48
N ILE A 39 5.67 1.04 13.08
CA ILE A 39 6.46 0.67 14.28
C ILE A 39 5.51 0.35 15.45
N LEU A 40 4.44 1.15 15.59
CA LEU A 40 3.39 0.94 16.61
C LEU A 40 2.38 -0.16 16.24
N SER A 41 2.65 -0.96 15.22
CA SER A 41 1.79 -2.06 14.75
C SER A 41 0.36 -1.67 14.34
N SER A 42 0.08 -0.38 14.13
CA SER A 42 -1.21 0.12 13.64
C SER A 42 -1.41 -0.14 12.15
N LEU A 43 -0.32 -0.32 11.39
CA LEU A 43 -0.33 -0.60 9.96
C LEU A 43 0.61 -1.77 9.60
N PRO A 44 0.21 -2.66 8.68
CA PRO A 44 1.06 -3.76 8.24
C PRO A 44 2.18 -3.28 7.31
N PHE A 45 3.33 -3.97 7.36
CA PHE A 45 4.42 -3.76 6.41
C PHE A 45 4.15 -4.40 5.04
N LEU A 46 3.50 -5.56 5.04
CA LEU A 46 3.15 -6.34 3.85
C LEU A 46 1.77 -6.98 4.02
N ASN A 47 0.91 -6.80 3.03
CA ASN A 47 -0.35 -7.56 2.93
C ASN A 47 -0.20 -8.66 1.87
N ASN A 48 -0.10 -9.92 2.30
CA ASN A 48 0.00 -11.09 1.44
C ASN A 48 -1.38 -11.53 0.91
N ARG A 49 -2.09 -10.66 0.17
CA ARG A 49 -3.42 -10.99 -0.40
C ARG A 49 -3.38 -11.93 -1.62
N LYS A 50 -2.20 -12.38 -2.07
CA LYS A 50 -2.06 -13.18 -3.30
C LYS A 50 -2.13 -14.71 -3.10
N LEU A 51 -2.63 -15.19 -1.98
CA LEU A 51 -2.69 -16.64 -1.70
C LEU A 51 -3.73 -17.40 -2.54
N PHE A 52 -4.68 -16.71 -3.18
CA PHE A 52 -5.73 -17.33 -3.98
C PHE A 52 -5.77 -16.77 -5.40
N LYS A 53 -4.75 -17.07 -6.22
CA LYS A 53 -4.94 -17.04 -7.67
C LYS A 53 -5.60 -18.35 -8.04
N THR A 54 -6.84 -18.30 -8.49
CA THR A 54 -7.50 -19.50 -9.05
C THR A 54 -6.64 -20.06 -10.19
N PRO A 55 -6.45 -21.39 -10.28
CA PRO A 55 -5.55 -22.01 -11.26
C PRO A 55 -5.97 -21.74 -12.73
N THR A 56 -7.15 -21.18 -12.95
CA THR A 56 -7.73 -20.87 -14.26
C THR A 56 -6.91 -19.88 -15.09
N SER A 57 -6.12 -18.99 -14.49
CA SER A 57 -5.38 -17.96 -15.24
C SER A 57 -4.01 -18.41 -15.79
N LEU A 58 -3.49 -19.58 -15.38
CA LEU A 58 -2.17 -20.07 -15.82
C LEU A 58 -2.22 -20.86 -17.13
N ARG A 59 -3.42 -21.26 -17.58
CA ARG A 59 -3.61 -22.11 -18.77
C ARG A 59 -3.60 -21.35 -20.10
N ALA A 60 -3.75 -20.03 -20.09
CA ALA A 60 -3.87 -19.20 -21.31
C ALA A 60 -2.53 -18.76 -21.94
N ARG A 61 -1.38 -19.22 -21.42
CA ARG A 61 -0.04 -18.77 -21.86
C ARG A 61 0.79 -19.79 -22.63
N LYS A 62 0.26 -20.97 -22.93
CA LYS A 62 0.93 -21.92 -23.86
C LYS A 62 0.32 -21.76 -25.25
N LYS A 63 0.97 -20.96 -26.08
CA LYS A 63 0.96 -21.10 -27.54
C LYS A 63 2.28 -21.76 -27.92
#